data_AF-A0A961BRD3-F1
#
_entry.id   AF-A0A961BRD3-F1
#
_cell.length_a   1.000
_cell.length_b   1.000
_cell.length_c   1.000
_cell.angle_alpha   90.00
_cell.angle_beta   90.00
_cell.angle_gamma   90.00
#
_symmetry.space_group_name_H-M   'P 1'
#
loop_
_entity.id
_entity.type
_entity.pdbx_description
1 polymer ?
#
loop_
_entity_poly.entity_id
_entity_poly.type
_entity_poly.pdbx_seq_one_letter_code
_entity_poly.pdbx_strand_id
1 'polypeptide(L)'
;MLRRSLLPGAALLAGLALTAVACGGSTETSTSPTTAAGADQPAGGDAPASTTATSEATTTTVDPGSLPQTEDRPSSDSPAFDARVQALWDGIVADDPELAQPMFFPLAAYEQVKDMADPASDYANRLMTQYAGDIHAYHAQLGDDADKATLVGMTVPDYNTQWINPGIEYNVIGYWRVLDSTLTYEVDGVEQSFNVKSMISWRGEWYVVHLIAIK
;
A
#
# COMPACT_ATOMS: atom_id res chain seq x y z
N MET A 1 -1.24 -56.58 11.16
CA MET A 1 -2.54 -56.91 11.80
C MET A 1 -2.99 -55.61 12.48
N LEU A 2 -4.07 -54.91 12.18
CA LEU A 2 -5.35 -55.22 11.52
C LEU A 2 -5.85 -53.95 10.78
N ARG A 3 -6.64 -54.17 9.72
CA ARG A 3 -7.17 -53.21 8.73
C ARG A 3 -8.52 -52.59 9.13
N ARG A 4 -8.85 -51.44 8.51
CA ARG A 4 -10.17 -51.02 7.92
C ARG A 4 -9.96 -49.61 7.31
N SER A 5 -10.00 -49.27 6.00
CA SER A 5 -10.99 -49.42 4.89
C SER A 5 -12.40 -48.97 5.28
N LEU A 6 -13.16 -48.12 4.57
CA LEU A 6 -13.20 -47.56 3.19
C LEU A 6 -14.13 -46.30 3.17
N LEU A 7 -13.98 -45.41 2.16
CA LEU A 7 -14.94 -44.35 1.71
C LEU A 7 -16.24 -44.98 1.10
N PRO A 8 -17.19 -44.30 0.37
CA PRO A 8 -17.44 -42.87 0.01
C PRO A 8 -18.94 -42.43 0.02
N GLY A 9 -19.24 -41.20 -0.40
CA GLY A 9 -20.55 -40.79 -0.96
C GLY A 9 -20.79 -39.28 -0.85
N ALA A 10 -21.43 -38.55 -1.77
CA ALA A 10 -21.90 -38.77 -3.13
C ALA A 10 -22.23 -37.37 -3.70
N ALA A 11 -22.13 -37.21 -5.02
CA ALA A 11 -22.44 -35.99 -5.75
C ALA A 11 -23.95 -35.65 -5.79
N LEU A 12 -24.30 -34.38 -6.01
CA LEU A 12 -25.51 -34.02 -6.74
C LEU A 12 -25.29 -32.79 -7.65
N LEU A 13 -25.87 -32.90 -8.84
CA LEU A 13 -25.77 -32.04 -10.02
C LEU A 13 -26.89 -30.98 -10.08
N ALA A 14 -26.66 -29.97 -10.94
CA ALA A 14 -27.57 -29.44 -11.97
C ALA A 14 -28.31 -28.10 -11.75
N GLY A 15 -28.28 -27.31 -12.84
CA GLY A 15 -29.25 -26.27 -13.24
C GLY A 15 -28.78 -24.84 -12.93
N LEU A 16 -28.79 -23.85 -13.83
CA LEU A 16 -29.57 -23.66 -15.05
C LEU A 16 -28.90 -22.55 -15.90
N ALA A 17 -28.96 -22.69 -17.23
CA ALA A 17 -28.49 -21.72 -18.21
C ALA A 17 -29.66 -20.99 -18.91
N LEU A 18 -29.33 -19.94 -19.67
CA LEU A 18 -30.13 -19.06 -20.56
C LEU A 18 -30.90 -17.94 -19.85
N THR A 19 -30.91 -16.67 -20.31
CA THR A 19 -31.10 -16.20 -21.69
C THR A 19 -30.37 -14.87 -21.99
N ALA A 20 -30.05 -14.69 -23.28
CA ALA A 20 -29.59 -13.44 -23.90
C ALA A 20 -30.76 -12.70 -24.59
N VAL A 21 -30.46 -11.46 -25.02
CA VAL A 21 -30.97 -10.72 -26.19
C VAL A 21 -31.81 -9.45 -25.93
N ALA A 22 -31.44 -8.42 -26.72
CA ALA A 22 -32.17 -7.25 -27.23
C ALA A 22 -32.02 -5.93 -26.45
N CYS A 23 -32.02 -4.72 -27.04
CA CYS A 23 -31.85 -4.16 -28.40
C CYS A 23 -31.95 -2.62 -28.20
N GLY A 24 -31.32 -1.82 -29.08
CA GLY A 24 -31.56 -0.37 -29.22
C GLY A 24 -30.23 0.37 -29.43
N GLY A 25 -29.88 0.89 -30.61
CA GLY A 25 -30.60 1.91 -31.38
C GLY A 25 -30.18 3.29 -30.84
N SER A 26 -29.60 4.26 -31.55
CA SER A 26 -29.63 4.56 -32.98
C SER A 26 -28.45 5.47 -33.36
N THR A 27 -28.12 5.43 -34.64
CA THR A 27 -27.25 6.32 -35.41
C THR A 27 -27.77 7.76 -35.46
N GLU A 28 -26.89 8.75 -35.35
CA GLU A 28 -27.02 10.02 -36.08
C GLU A 28 -25.67 10.47 -36.65
N THR A 29 -25.74 10.92 -37.90
CA THR A 29 -24.64 11.31 -38.79
C THR A 29 -24.83 12.78 -39.15
N SER A 30 -23.79 13.61 -39.13
CA SER A 30 -23.52 14.69 -40.11
C SER A 30 -22.49 15.69 -39.59
N THR A 31 -21.27 15.68 -40.14
CA THR A 31 -20.75 16.52 -41.25
C THR A 31 -20.42 17.98 -40.88
N SER A 32 -19.12 18.29 -40.90
CA SER A 32 -18.53 19.65 -40.98
C SER A 32 -18.75 20.26 -42.38
N PRO A 33 -18.55 21.58 -42.58
CA PRO A 33 -17.22 22.03 -43.04
C PRO A 33 -16.76 23.45 -42.63
N THR A 34 -15.46 23.63 -42.82
CA THR A 34 -14.51 24.76 -42.72
C THR A 34 -14.82 26.01 -43.57
N THR A 35 -14.44 27.23 -43.13
CA THR A 35 -13.35 28.08 -43.69
C THR A 35 -13.41 29.58 -43.27
N ALA A 36 -12.26 30.07 -42.77
CA ALA A 36 -11.57 31.40 -42.72
C ALA A 36 -12.26 32.71 -43.23
N ALA A 37 -11.83 33.95 -42.93
CA ALA A 37 -10.55 34.53 -42.50
C ALA A 37 -10.77 36.00 -42.01
N GLY A 38 -9.80 36.60 -41.32
CA GLY A 38 -9.71 38.05 -41.11
C GLY A 38 -8.48 38.46 -40.30
N ALA A 39 -7.50 39.09 -40.95
CA ALA A 39 -6.21 39.52 -40.43
C ALA A 39 -6.27 40.89 -39.70
N ASP A 40 -5.38 41.12 -38.73
CA ASP A 40 -4.36 42.20 -38.76
C ASP A 40 -3.46 42.19 -37.51
N GLN A 41 -2.17 42.49 -37.70
CA GLN A 41 -1.13 42.83 -36.70
C GLN A 41 -1.04 44.39 -36.61
N PRO A 42 -0.17 45.08 -35.82
CA PRO A 42 0.91 44.66 -34.92
C PRO A 42 0.99 45.44 -33.57
N ALA A 43 1.94 45.07 -32.70
CA ALA A 43 2.93 45.96 -32.04
C ALA A 43 3.49 45.35 -30.73
N GLY A 44 4.78 45.61 -30.49
CA GLY A 44 5.60 44.94 -29.49
C GLY A 44 5.33 45.32 -28.03
N GLY A 45 5.80 44.43 -27.15
CA GLY A 45 5.87 44.60 -25.71
C GLY A 45 6.90 43.63 -25.14
N ASP A 46 7.87 44.19 -24.43
CA ASP A 46 8.99 43.57 -23.72
C ASP A 46 8.63 42.23 -23.02
N ALA A 47 9.38 41.18 -23.32
CA ALA A 47 9.29 39.91 -22.61
C ALA A 47 10.24 39.95 -21.40
N PRO A 48 9.76 39.86 -20.14
CA PRO A 48 10.67 39.73 -19.01
C PRO A 48 11.30 38.33 -19.04
N ALA A 49 12.63 38.29 -18.94
CA ALA A 49 13.37 37.06 -18.77
C ALA A 49 13.00 36.41 -17.42
N SER A 50 12.22 35.33 -17.46
CA SER A 50 11.99 34.46 -16.30
C SER A 50 13.32 33.82 -15.89
N THR A 51 13.90 34.34 -14.81
CA THR A 51 15.00 33.67 -14.12
C THR A 51 14.39 32.51 -13.35
N THR A 52 14.54 31.28 -13.85
CA THR A 52 14.16 30.06 -13.13
C THR A 52 15.07 29.94 -11.91
N ALA A 53 14.60 30.39 -10.76
CA ALA A 53 15.23 30.09 -9.49
C ALA A 53 15.03 28.60 -9.20
N THR A 54 16.10 27.81 -9.34
CA THR A 54 16.16 26.45 -8.79
C THR A 54 16.02 26.56 -7.28
N SER A 55 14.82 26.29 -6.78
CA SER A 55 14.55 26.17 -5.35
C SER A 55 15.12 24.83 -4.89
N GLU A 56 16.31 24.84 -4.32
CA GLU A 56 16.84 23.68 -3.59
C GLU A 56 15.92 23.37 -2.39
N ALA A 57 15.13 22.32 -2.51
CA ALA A 57 14.33 21.81 -1.41
C ALA A 57 15.26 21.17 -0.38
N THR A 58 15.44 21.83 0.75
CA THR A 58 16.10 21.23 1.91
C THR A 58 15.11 20.31 2.62
N THR A 59 15.16 19.00 2.37
CA THR A 59 14.37 18.01 3.10
C THR A 59 15.02 17.76 4.46
N THR A 60 14.67 18.56 5.46
CA THR A 60 14.87 18.14 6.85
C THR A 60 13.74 17.19 7.20
N THR A 61 13.93 15.89 6.94
CA THR A 61 12.96 14.86 7.32
C THR A 61 13.05 14.67 8.83
N VAL A 62 12.11 15.30 9.55
CA VAL A 62 11.88 15.00 10.97
C VAL A 62 11.47 13.53 11.09
N ASP A 63 12.05 12.80 12.04
CA ASP A 63 11.65 11.41 12.33
C ASP A 63 10.13 11.37 12.59
N PRO A 64 9.35 10.60 11.81
CA PRO A 64 7.89 10.52 11.97
C PRO A 64 7.46 10.07 13.37
N GLY A 65 8.31 9.35 14.10
CA GLY A 65 8.09 8.91 15.46
C GLY A 65 8.39 9.96 16.54
N SER A 66 9.01 11.10 16.22
CA SER A 66 9.52 12.05 17.23
C SER A 66 8.44 12.81 18.03
N LEU A 67 7.22 12.90 17.50
CA LEU A 67 6.09 13.56 18.17
C LEU A 67 5.15 12.53 18.81
N PRO A 68 4.47 12.88 19.92
CA PRO A 68 3.51 12.00 20.57
C PRO A 68 2.40 11.54 19.63
N GLN A 69 1.87 10.34 19.90
CA GLN A 69 0.71 9.79 19.19
C GLN A 69 -0.52 10.72 19.22
N THR A 70 -1.35 10.65 18.18
CA THR A 70 -2.72 11.20 18.17
C THR A 70 -3.76 10.09 18.02
N GLU A 71 -5.02 10.40 18.31
CA GLU A 71 -6.14 9.45 18.12
C GLU A 71 -6.74 9.51 16.71
N ASP A 72 -6.15 10.31 15.80
CA ASP A 72 -6.63 10.49 14.44
C ASP A 72 -6.64 9.16 13.71
N ARG A 73 -7.81 8.79 13.17
CA ARG A 73 -7.96 7.59 12.35
C ARG A 73 -7.16 7.79 11.05
N PRO A 74 -6.24 6.89 10.70
CA PRO A 74 -5.42 7.12 9.52
C PRO A 74 -6.21 7.05 8.22
N SER A 75 -5.76 7.84 7.25
CA SER A 75 -6.20 7.76 5.86
C SER A 75 -5.29 6.82 5.07
N SER A 76 -5.87 6.05 4.16
CA SER A 76 -5.14 5.36 3.07
C SER A 76 -5.18 6.13 1.75
N ASP A 77 -5.81 7.30 1.72
CA ASP A 77 -5.83 8.23 0.60
C ASP A 77 -4.97 9.45 0.96
N SER A 78 -3.66 9.31 0.84
CA SER A 78 -2.74 10.44 1.01
C SER A 78 -1.45 10.24 0.19
N PRO A 79 -0.84 11.32 -0.34
CA PRO A 79 0.43 11.20 -1.05
C PRO A 79 1.56 10.62 -0.18
N ALA A 80 1.50 10.84 1.13
CA ALA A 80 2.49 10.29 2.06
C ALA A 80 2.32 8.77 2.22
N PHE A 81 1.07 8.29 2.27
CA PHE A 81 0.78 6.86 2.28
C PHE A 81 1.24 6.21 0.98
N ASP A 82 0.89 6.78 -0.18
CA ASP A 82 1.30 6.28 -1.50
C ASP A 82 2.83 6.18 -1.63
N ALA A 83 3.57 7.19 -1.16
CA ALA A 83 5.03 7.19 -1.18
C ALA A 83 5.63 6.06 -0.33
N ARG A 84 5.04 5.74 0.82
CA ARG A 84 5.51 4.62 1.66
C ARG A 84 5.14 3.27 1.04
N VAL A 85 3.96 3.16 0.43
CA VAL A 85 3.57 1.95 -0.33
C VAL A 85 4.53 1.71 -1.49
N GLN A 86 4.91 2.76 -2.22
CA GLN A 86 5.93 2.67 -3.26
C GLN A 86 7.27 2.21 -2.69
N ALA A 87 7.72 2.77 -1.56
CA ALA A 87 8.97 2.36 -0.92
C ALA A 87 8.96 0.88 -0.51
N LEU A 88 7.84 0.39 0.06
CA LEU A 88 7.64 -1.03 0.34
C LEU A 88 7.75 -1.87 -0.93
N TRP A 89 7.08 -1.46 -2.00
CA TRP A 89 7.13 -2.16 -3.27
C TRP A 89 8.55 -2.21 -3.85
N ASP A 90 9.25 -1.08 -3.86
CA ASP A 90 10.63 -0.98 -4.35
C ASP A 90 11.56 -1.92 -3.58
N GLY A 91 11.41 -2.01 -2.26
CA GLY A 91 12.18 -2.95 -1.45
C GLY A 91 11.85 -4.42 -1.71
N ILE A 92 10.58 -4.75 -1.99
CA ILE A 92 10.20 -6.12 -2.38
C ILE A 92 10.79 -6.47 -3.76
N VAL A 93 10.67 -5.60 -4.75
CA VAL A 93 11.20 -5.85 -6.10
C VAL A 93 12.72 -5.95 -6.10
N ALA A 94 13.41 -5.08 -5.36
CA ALA A 94 14.87 -5.04 -5.29
C ALA A 94 15.49 -6.06 -4.31
N ASP A 95 14.67 -6.83 -3.58
CA ASP A 95 15.12 -7.68 -2.47
C ASP A 95 15.88 -6.92 -1.37
N ASP A 96 15.51 -5.67 -1.12
CA ASP A 96 16.20 -4.74 -0.23
C ASP A 96 15.25 -4.20 0.87
N PRO A 97 15.35 -4.72 2.10
CA PRO A 97 14.55 -4.24 3.22
C PRO A 97 14.79 -2.78 3.61
N GLU A 98 15.96 -2.19 3.31
CA GLU A 98 16.24 -0.79 3.65
C GLU A 98 15.39 0.16 2.83
N LEU A 99 15.12 -0.16 1.56
CA LEU A 99 14.21 0.62 0.70
C LEU A 99 12.77 0.58 1.23
N ALA A 100 12.34 -0.53 1.82
CA ALA A 100 10.99 -0.69 2.36
C ALA A 100 10.79 -0.01 3.73
N GLN A 101 11.88 0.36 4.42
CA GLN A 101 11.86 0.90 5.78
C GLN A 101 10.92 2.10 6.01
N PRO A 102 10.66 3.02 5.07
CA PRO A 102 9.70 4.10 5.26
C PRO A 102 8.26 3.64 5.55
N MET A 103 7.86 2.45 5.10
CA MET A 103 6.54 1.88 5.38
C MET A 103 6.49 1.16 6.73
N PHE A 104 7.65 0.83 7.31
CA PHE A 104 7.72 0.14 8.58
C PHE A 104 7.52 1.10 9.76
N PHE A 105 6.96 0.59 10.85
CA PHE A 105 6.67 1.40 12.03
C PHE A 105 7.94 2.06 12.59
N PRO A 106 7.98 3.39 12.82
CA PRO A 106 9.20 4.08 13.21
C PRO A 106 9.70 3.66 14.59
N LEU A 107 11.02 3.53 14.75
CA LEU A 107 11.64 3.19 16.04
C LEU A 107 11.25 4.18 17.15
N ALA A 108 11.35 5.49 16.90
CA ALA A 108 11.01 6.50 17.92
C ALA A 108 9.53 6.44 18.36
N ALA A 109 8.63 5.98 17.47
CA ALA A 109 7.24 5.72 17.83
C ALA A 109 7.12 4.43 18.68
N TYR A 110 7.86 3.38 18.32
CA TYR A 110 7.88 2.11 19.05
C TYR A 110 8.33 2.28 20.50
N GLU A 111 9.38 3.05 20.74
CA GLU A 111 9.88 3.36 22.07
C GLU A 111 8.86 4.08 22.95
N GLN A 112 7.96 4.87 22.36
CA GLN A 112 6.88 5.54 23.08
C GLN A 112 5.68 4.62 23.35
N VAL A 113 5.40 3.68 22.44
CA VAL A 113 4.24 2.79 22.56
C VAL A 113 4.45 1.71 23.62
N LYS A 114 5.66 1.14 23.70
CA LYS A 114 5.88 -0.10 24.47
C LYS A 114 6.18 0.13 25.94
N ASP A 115 5.52 -0.68 26.77
CA ASP A 115 5.86 -0.85 28.18
C ASP A 115 6.94 -1.93 28.34
N MET A 116 8.18 -1.62 27.96
CA MET A 116 9.28 -2.59 28.07
C MET A 116 10.62 -1.94 28.37
N ALA A 117 11.55 -2.76 28.91
CA ALA A 117 12.84 -2.28 29.37
C ALA A 117 13.81 -1.87 28.25
N ASP A 118 13.77 -2.55 27.11
CA ASP A 118 14.69 -2.30 25.97
C ASP A 118 13.93 -2.40 24.63
N PRO A 119 13.11 -1.40 24.30
CA PRO A 119 12.34 -1.38 23.05
C PRO A 119 13.24 -1.32 21.81
N ALA A 120 14.39 -0.64 21.86
CA ALA A 120 15.31 -0.54 20.73
C ALA A 120 15.91 -1.91 20.35
N SER A 121 16.32 -2.70 21.33
CA SER A 121 16.83 -4.05 21.08
C SER A 121 15.76 -4.99 20.53
N ASP A 122 14.53 -4.95 21.07
CA ASP A 122 13.43 -5.76 20.54
C ASP A 122 13.06 -5.35 19.11
N TYR A 123 13.03 -4.04 18.83
CA TYR A 123 12.78 -3.51 17.50
C TYR A 123 13.82 -4.03 16.50
N ALA A 124 15.11 -3.85 16.78
CA ALA A 124 16.17 -4.26 15.86
C ALA A 124 16.25 -5.78 15.68
N ASN A 125 16.19 -6.54 16.78
CA ASN A 125 16.48 -7.98 16.74
C ASN A 125 15.27 -8.83 16.36
N ARG A 126 14.05 -8.40 16.68
CA ARG A 126 12.83 -9.17 16.40
C ARG A 126 12.04 -8.56 15.25
N LEU A 127 11.65 -7.29 15.37
CA LEU A 127 10.74 -6.66 14.42
C LEU A 127 11.39 -6.44 13.06
N MET A 128 12.56 -5.81 13.02
CA MET A 128 13.28 -5.56 11.77
C MET A 128 13.78 -6.86 11.13
N THR A 129 14.28 -7.82 11.92
CA THR A 129 14.66 -9.14 11.41
C THR A 129 13.48 -9.85 10.74
N GLN A 130 12.29 -9.81 11.36
CA GLN A 130 11.11 -10.43 10.78
C GLN A 130 10.65 -9.69 9.51
N TYR A 131 10.65 -8.36 9.55
CA TYR A 131 10.27 -7.54 8.41
C TYR A 131 11.18 -7.80 7.21
N ALA A 132 12.50 -7.80 7.41
CA ALA A 132 13.47 -8.15 6.37
C ALA A 132 13.24 -9.56 5.81
N GLY A 133 13.02 -10.55 6.68
CA GLY A 133 12.69 -11.91 6.26
C GLY A 133 11.42 -12.00 5.42
N ASP A 134 10.40 -11.19 5.75
CA ASP A 134 9.14 -11.14 4.99
C ASP A 134 9.33 -10.43 3.63
N ILE A 135 10.16 -9.39 3.54
CA ILE A 135 10.54 -8.74 2.26
C ILE A 135 11.19 -9.77 1.34
N HIS A 136 12.20 -10.51 1.82
CA HIS A 136 12.85 -11.57 1.06
C HIS A 136 11.87 -12.67 0.62
N ALA A 137 10.91 -13.01 1.49
CA ALA A 137 9.89 -14.01 1.17
C ALA A 137 8.91 -13.53 0.09
N TYR A 138 8.58 -12.23 0.03
CA TYR A 138 7.77 -11.68 -1.07
C TYR A 138 8.58 -11.52 -2.36
N HIS A 139 9.85 -11.10 -2.28
CA HIS A 139 10.72 -11.09 -3.46
C HIS A 139 10.84 -12.49 -4.08
N ALA A 140 11.08 -13.51 -3.26
CA ALA A 140 11.13 -14.89 -3.72
C ALA A 140 9.82 -15.39 -4.34
N GLN A 141 8.66 -14.84 -3.94
CA GLN A 141 7.37 -15.13 -4.57
C GLN A 141 7.21 -14.46 -5.94
N LEU A 142 7.82 -13.29 -6.16
CA LEU A 142 7.89 -12.67 -7.48
C LEU A 142 8.79 -13.49 -8.42
N GLY A 143 9.90 -14.02 -7.92
CA GLY A 143 10.83 -14.84 -8.72
C GLY A 143 11.32 -14.09 -9.96
N ASP A 144 11.31 -14.76 -11.11
CA ASP A 144 11.76 -14.19 -12.39
C ASP A 144 10.87 -13.05 -12.91
N ASP A 145 9.70 -12.82 -12.30
CA ASP A 145 8.77 -11.77 -12.69
C ASP A 145 8.98 -10.45 -11.91
N ALA A 146 9.93 -10.39 -10.97
CA ALA A 146 10.20 -9.18 -10.18
C ALA A 146 10.41 -7.93 -11.05
N ASP A 147 11.17 -8.05 -12.14
CA ASP A 147 11.45 -6.93 -13.06
C ASP A 147 10.26 -6.52 -13.94
N LYS A 148 9.23 -7.36 -14.04
CA LYS A 148 8.02 -7.10 -14.83
C LYS A 148 6.84 -6.68 -13.96
N ALA A 149 6.91 -6.97 -12.67
CA ALA A 149 5.85 -6.67 -11.73
C ALA A 149 5.73 -5.15 -11.55
N THR A 150 4.49 -4.66 -11.57
CA THR A 150 4.23 -3.23 -11.35
C THR A 150 3.20 -3.04 -10.24
N LEU A 151 3.48 -2.08 -9.35
CA LEU A 151 2.58 -1.74 -8.26
C LEU A 151 1.27 -1.17 -8.79
N VAL A 152 0.16 -1.70 -8.30
CA VAL A 152 -1.19 -1.11 -8.49
C VAL A 152 -1.56 -0.24 -7.30
N GLY A 153 -1.30 -0.70 -6.08
CA GLY A 153 -1.55 0.08 -4.85
C GLY A 153 -1.79 -0.80 -3.63
N MET A 154 -2.23 -0.20 -2.52
CA MET A 154 -2.58 -0.92 -1.30
C MET A 154 -3.99 -0.59 -0.84
N THR A 155 -4.80 -1.63 -0.59
CA THR A 155 -6.14 -1.50 -0.01
C THR A 155 -6.09 -1.75 1.50
N VAL A 156 -6.62 -0.80 2.27
CA VAL A 156 -6.77 -0.90 3.73
C VAL A 156 -8.23 -1.14 4.09
N PRO A 157 -8.60 -2.32 4.64
CA PRO A 157 -10.00 -2.64 4.89
C PRO A 157 -10.56 -1.95 6.15
N ASP A 158 -11.70 -1.30 5.99
CA ASP A 158 -12.46 -0.73 7.12
C ASP A 158 -12.93 -1.79 8.13
N TYR A 159 -13.35 -2.96 7.66
CA TYR A 159 -14.01 -3.99 8.49
C TYR A 159 -13.10 -4.60 9.56
N ASN A 160 -11.78 -4.47 9.42
CA ASN A 160 -10.79 -5.01 10.35
C ASN A 160 -9.97 -3.90 11.03
N THR A 161 -10.44 -2.65 10.92
CA THR A 161 -9.82 -1.49 11.55
C THR A 161 -10.45 -1.22 12.92
N GLN A 162 -9.64 -1.11 13.97
CA GLN A 162 -10.11 -0.85 15.33
C GLN A 162 -9.11 -0.05 16.16
N TRP A 163 -9.61 0.70 17.14
CA TRP A 163 -8.78 1.33 18.16
C TRP A 163 -8.36 0.31 19.23
N ILE A 164 -7.07 0.26 19.53
CA ILE A 164 -6.47 -0.53 20.60
C ILE A 164 -6.24 0.40 21.79
N ASN A 165 -6.88 0.09 22.92
CA ASN A 165 -6.74 0.87 24.13
C ASN A 165 -5.36 0.63 24.80
N PRO A 166 -4.82 1.64 25.53
CA PRO A 166 -3.69 1.44 26.42
C PRO A 166 -3.86 0.25 27.36
N GLY A 167 -2.76 -0.42 27.69
CA GLY A 167 -2.72 -1.62 28.55
C GLY A 167 -2.99 -2.93 27.83
N ILE A 168 -3.39 -2.89 26.56
CA ILE A 168 -3.48 -4.06 25.68
C ILE A 168 -2.14 -4.24 24.95
N GLU A 169 -1.73 -5.50 24.72
CA GLU A 169 -0.51 -5.83 23.96
C GLU A 169 0.80 -5.23 24.53
N TYR A 170 0.85 -5.05 25.86
CA TYR A 170 1.97 -4.41 26.58
C TYR A 170 2.29 -3.00 26.07
N ASN A 171 1.26 -2.24 25.70
CA ASN A 171 1.39 -0.86 25.24
C ASN A 171 0.92 0.14 26.29
N VAL A 172 1.64 1.25 26.44
CA VAL A 172 1.25 2.37 27.32
C VAL A 172 0.37 3.42 26.62
N ILE A 173 0.31 3.41 25.28
CA ILE A 173 -0.45 4.36 24.47
C ILE A 173 -1.33 3.59 23.47
N GLY A 174 -2.51 4.14 23.15
CA GLY A 174 -3.44 3.55 22.18
C GLY A 174 -3.08 3.88 20.73
N TYR A 175 -3.60 3.08 19.80
CA TYR A 175 -3.44 3.28 18.36
C TYR A 175 -4.56 2.61 17.58
N TRP A 176 -4.80 3.04 16.35
CA TRP A 176 -5.57 2.27 15.38
C TRP A 176 -4.74 1.10 14.88
N ARG A 177 -5.38 -0.07 14.74
CA ARG A 177 -4.83 -1.25 14.08
C ARG A 177 -5.76 -1.66 12.96
N VAL A 178 -5.18 -2.13 11.87
CA VAL A 178 -5.88 -2.87 10.82
C VAL A 178 -5.14 -4.17 10.54
N LEU A 179 -5.90 -5.24 10.29
CA LEU A 179 -5.35 -6.53 9.91
C LEU A 179 -5.77 -6.89 8.48
N ASP A 180 -4.90 -7.62 7.80
CA ASP A 180 -5.14 -8.22 6.48
C ASP A 180 -5.44 -7.18 5.38
N SER A 181 -4.56 -6.18 5.25
CA SER A 181 -4.55 -5.28 4.08
C SER A 181 -3.98 -5.99 2.84
N THR A 182 -4.20 -5.43 1.66
CA THR A 182 -3.82 -6.06 0.38
C THR A 182 -2.91 -5.14 -0.40
N LEU A 183 -1.68 -5.57 -0.68
CA LEU A 183 -0.78 -4.92 -1.61
C LEU A 183 -0.96 -5.56 -2.99
N THR A 184 -1.52 -4.81 -3.92
CA THR A 184 -1.88 -5.29 -5.26
C THR A 184 -0.82 -4.88 -6.27
N TYR A 185 -0.45 -5.82 -7.13
CA TYR A 185 0.49 -5.62 -8.22
C TYR A 185 0.01 -6.37 -9.46
N GLU A 186 0.57 -6.07 -10.63
CA GLU A 186 0.30 -6.83 -11.85
C GLU A 186 1.58 -7.34 -12.50
N VAL A 187 1.48 -8.49 -13.14
CA VAL A 187 2.52 -9.06 -14.02
C VAL A 187 1.86 -9.34 -15.36
N ASP A 188 2.38 -8.76 -16.43
CA ASP A 188 1.84 -8.91 -17.79
C ASP A 188 0.31 -8.62 -17.88
N GLY A 189 -0.17 -7.65 -17.10
CA GLY A 189 -1.57 -7.25 -17.02
C GLY A 189 -2.48 -8.18 -16.23
N VAL A 190 -1.91 -9.14 -15.49
CA VAL A 190 -2.65 -10.01 -14.56
C VAL A 190 -2.42 -9.55 -13.13
N GLU A 191 -3.49 -9.15 -12.47
CA GLU A 191 -3.47 -8.73 -11.07
C GLU A 191 -3.13 -9.90 -10.13
N GLN A 192 -2.22 -9.62 -9.20
CA GLN A 192 -1.76 -10.48 -8.12
C GLN A 192 -1.74 -9.65 -6.82
N SER A 193 -1.55 -10.30 -5.68
CA SER A 193 -1.47 -9.57 -4.42
C SER A 193 -0.61 -10.25 -3.36
N PHE A 194 -0.04 -9.42 -2.49
CA PHE A 194 0.50 -9.82 -1.21
C PHE A 194 -0.43 -9.38 -0.07
N ASN A 195 -0.49 -10.19 0.98
CA ASN A 195 -1.13 -9.78 2.21
C ASN A 195 -0.23 -8.79 2.96
N VAL A 196 -0.81 -7.90 3.74
CA VAL A 196 -0.12 -7.10 4.75
C VAL A 196 -0.82 -7.37 6.07
N LYS A 197 -0.19 -8.20 6.89
CA LYS A 197 -0.85 -8.86 8.02
C LYS A 197 -1.33 -7.87 9.07
N SER A 198 -0.51 -6.89 9.43
CA SER A 198 -0.86 -5.90 10.45
C SER A 198 -0.22 -4.55 10.16
N MET A 199 -1.04 -3.51 10.18
CA MET A 199 -0.61 -2.12 10.25
C MET A 199 -1.16 -1.44 11.50
N ILE A 200 -0.40 -0.50 12.04
CA ILE A 200 -0.81 0.34 13.16
C ILE A 200 -0.63 1.81 12.83
N SER A 201 -1.37 2.67 13.53
CA SER A 201 -1.29 4.11 13.31
C SER A 201 -0.15 4.77 14.07
N TRP A 202 0.47 5.77 13.45
CA TRP A 202 1.12 6.84 14.18
C TRP A 202 0.70 8.18 13.58
N ARG A 203 0.07 9.02 14.40
CA ARG A 203 -0.36 10.38 14.08
C ARG A 203 -1.18 10.49 12.78
N GLY A 204 -2.18 9.64 12.62
CA GLY A 204 -3.05 9.63 11.43
C GLY A 204 -2.43 8.98 10.18
N GLU A 205 -1.30 8.29 10.31
CA GLU A 205 -0.63 7.58 9.21
C GLU A 205 -0.53 6.07 9.50
N TRP A 206 -0.68 5.24 8.48
CA TRP A 206 -0.52 3.79 8.57
C TRP A 206 0.94 3.36 8.40
N TYR A 207 1.38 2.42 9.23
CA TYR A 207 2.68 1.76 9.13
C TYR A 207 2.57 0.26 9.33
N VAL A 208 3.37 -0.51 8.61
CA VAL A 208 3.47 -1.95 8.76
C VAL A 208 4.22 -2.33 10.03
N VAL A 209 3.74 -3.37 10.72
CA VAL A 209 4.49 -4.07 11.78
C VAL A 209 4.74 -5.53 11.41
N HIS A 210 3.81 -6.14 10.68
CA HIS A 210 3.92 -7.52 10.21
C HIS A 210 3.40 -7.61 8.77
N LEU A 211 4.21 -8.17 7.86
CA LEU A 211 3.81 -8.42 6.48
C LEU A 211 3.11 -9.77 6.35
N ILE A 212 3.74 -10.88 6.77
CA ILE A 212 3.20 -12.23 6.55
C ILE A 212 2.45 -12.76 7.77
N ALA A 213 3.09 -12.74 8.95
CA ALA A 213 2.52 -13.35 10.16
C ALA A 213 2.88 -12.57 11.42
N ILE A 214 1.96 -12.58 12.38
CA ILE A 214 2.21 -12.12 13.75
C ILE A 214 2.85 -13.28 14.51
N LYS A 215 4.01 -13.04 15.11
CA LYS A 215 4.78 -14.04 15.87
C LYS A 215 4.94 -13.62 17.31
#